data_AF-T0YA75-F1
#
_entry.id   AF-T0YA75-F1
#
_cell.length_a   1.000
_cell.length_b   1.000
_cell.length_c   1.000
_cell.angle_alpha   90.00
_cell.angle_beta   90.00
_cell.angle_gamma   90.00
#
_symmetry.space_group_name_H-M   'P 1'
#
loop_
_entity.id
_entity.type
_entity.pdbx_description
1 polymer ?
#
loop_
_entity_poly.entity_id
_entity_poly.type
_entity_poly.pdbx_seq_one_letter_code
_entity_poly.pdbx_strand_id
1 'polypeptide(L)'
;GQDARFEAMDREKFVLSVFLPYALDMRAVVVGFNLPFDLSRLAVDFAPKRNVKATEAWTLRLLPNDHPAFAFTPGIRIQHVDARKSFISFTGTKGKRRSFRGAFVDLKTFTAALTGSGHSLKSAGEVLSCSRKKTEADYRGKVTAEYLDYCLNDVDLTAELYEKCLARYREFNLPEHPSRVFSSASLGKAAFRARGVVPPKIEDQRLEGRTMAAFYAGKVECRVVGKEVRDVAVLDFTSQYPSLFCLLGAERFLTAGRMEPRDTTEEVRQFLASLTAGDLLKYKTWANPIIWSLCEVEADGEILPVRSTYSAKGDAPTIGWNRVSTKEGGTLPYLLPDVIAAKL
;
A
#
# COMPACT_ATOMS: atom_id res chain seq x y z
N GLY A 1 -12.09 -51.93 -5.41
CA GLY A 1 -12.75 -51.51 -6.66
C GLY A 1 -12.29 -50.12 -6.98
N GLN A 2 -11.80 -49.92 -8.20
CA GLN A 2 -11.26 -48.68 -8.74
C GLN A 2 -12.35 -47.60 -8.79
N ASP A 3 -12.13 -46.47 -8.12
CA ASP A 3 -12.69 -45.14 -8.45
C ASP A 3 -12.08 -44.06 -7.52
N ALA A 4 -10.75 -44.02 -7.43
CA ALA A 4 -10.11 -42.90 -6.75
C ALA A 4 -9.99 -41.75 -7.75
N ARG A 5 -10.89 -40.76 -7.65
CA ARG A 5 -10.84 -39.47 -8.40
C ARG A 5 -9.58 -38.62 -8.11
N PHE A 6 -8.69 -39.09 -7.24
CA PHE A 6 -7.55 -38.32 -6.73
C PHE A 6 -6.33 -39.22 -6.47
N GLU A 7 -5.13 -38.71 -6.75
CA GLU A 7 -3.85 -39.34 -6.39
C GLU A 7 -3.21 -38.56 -5.22
N ALA A 8 -3.06 -39.22 -4.08
CA ALA A 8 -2.35 -38.63 -2.93
C ALA A 8 -0.83 -38.75 -3.12
N MET A 9 -0.10 -37.70 -2.76
CA MET A 9 1.36 -37.65 -2.84
C MET A 9 1.95 -37.28 -1.49
N ASP A 10 3.06 -37.94 -1.12
CA ASP A 10 3.85 -37.52 0.03
C ASP A 10 4.35 -36.08 -0.14
N ARG A 11 4.38 -35.31 0.95
CA ARG A 11 4.77 -33.89 0.96
C ARG A 11 6.18 -33.67 0.42
N GLU A 12 7.13 -34.52 0.80
CA GLU A 12 8.52 -34.39 0.34
C GLU A 12 8.62 -34.67 -1.14
N LYS A 13 7.97 -35.74 -1.58
CA LYS A 13 7.88 -36.08 -3.00
C LYS A 13 7.28 -34.92 -3.79
N PHE A 14 6.16 -34.35 -3.35
CA PHE A 14 5.55 -33.18 -3.99
C PHE A 14 6.50 -31.98 -4.06
N VAL A 15 7.18 -31.65 -2.96
CA VAL A 15 8.15 -30.55 -2.91
C VAL A 15 9.27 -30.73 -3.93
N LEU A 16 9.85 -31.94 -3.99
CA LEU A 16 11.04 -32.24 -4.78
C LEU A 16 10.75 -32.52 -6.26
N SER A 17 9.64 -33.20 -6.57
CA SER A 17 9.33 -33.63 -7.94
C SER A 17 8.31 -32.74 -8.64
N VAL A 18 7.59 -31.88 -7.92
CA VAL A 18 6.57 -31.00 -8.51
C VAL A 18 6.87 -29.54 -8.18
N PHE A 19 6.71 -29.13 -6.92
CA PHE A 19 6.72 -27.72 -6.55
C PHE A 19 8.02 -27.00 -6.93
N LEU A 20 9.18 -27.50 -6.50
CA LEU A 20 10.46 -26.84 -6.81
C LEU A 20 10.82 -26.89 -8.31
N PRO A 21 10.68 -28.03 -9.03
CA PRO A 21 10.88 -28.05 -10.47
C PRO A 21 10.06 -27.00 -11.22
N TYR A 22 8.75 -26.88 -10.93
CA TYR A 22 7.92 -25.88 -11.58
C TYR A 22 8.22 -24.46 -11.08
N ALA A 23 8.11 -24.22 -9.77
CA ALA A 23 8.17 -22.88 -9.19
C ALA A 23 9.55 -22.22 -9.26
N LEU A 24 10.63 -23.01 -9.25
CA LEU A 24 12.00 -22.51 -9.17
C LEU A 24 12.80 -22.74 -10.45
N ASP A 25 12.76 -23.95 -11.02
CA ASP A 25 13.58 -24.29 -12.19
C ASP A 25 12.91 -23.81 -13.49
N MET A 26 11.61 -24.08 -13.67
CA MET A 26 10.82 -23.60 -14.80
C MET A 26 10.28 -22.17 -14.61
N ARG A 27 10.42 -21.61 -13.39
CA ARG A 27 9.95 -20.26 -13.02
C ARG A 27 8.44 -20.05 -13.20
N ALA A 28 7.65 -21.10 -12.98
CA ALA A 28 6.20 -21.01 -12.99
C ALA A 28 5.70 -20.02 -11.94
N VAL A 29 4.54 -19.41 -12.21
CA VAL A 29 3.86 -18.53 -11.25
C VAL A 29 3.16 -19.40 -10.21
N VAL A 30 3.49 -19.20 -8.94
CA VAL A 30 2.81 -19.84 -7.81
C VAL A 30 1.67 -18.94 -7.39
N VAL A 31 0.45 -19.41 -7.58
CA VAL A 31 -0.78 -18.66 -7.32
C VAL A 31 -1.54 -19.31 -6.17
N GLY A 32 -2.08 -18.49 -5.27
CA GLY A 32 -2.96 -18.95 -4.19
C GLY A 32 -3.72 -17.79 -3.57
N PHE A 33 -4.69 -18.06 -2.71
CA PHE A 33 -5.46 -17.04 -2.01
C PHE A 33 -5.13 -17.11 -0.53
N ASN A 34 -4.37 -16.13 -0.01
CA ASN A 34 -3.68 -16.19 1.28
C ASN A 34 -2.47 -17.16 1.26
N LEU A 35 -1.62 -17.03 0.22
CA LEU A 35 -0.45 -17.88 -0.01
C LEU A 35 0.43 -18.18 1.22
N PRO A 36 0.67 -17.25 2.17
CA PRO A 36 1.42 -17.59 3.38
C PRO A 36 0.85 -18.79 4.15
N PHE A 37 -0.46 -18.94 4.16
CA PHE A 37 -1.13 -20.07 4.79
C PHE A 37 -0.86 -21.37 4.03
N ASP A 38 -1.07 -21.39 2.72
CA ASP A 38 -0.90 -22.59 1.89
C ASP A 38 0.57 -23.05 1.87
N LEU A 39 1.51 -22.12 1.69
CA LEU A 39 2.94 -22.42 1.65
C LEU A 39 3.45 -22.98 2.99
N SER A 40 2.82 -22.62 4.11
CA SER A 40 3.16 -23.20 5.42
C SER A 40 2.90 -24.70 5.49
N ARG A 41 1.98 -25.25 4.68
CA ARG A 41 1.69 -26.69 4.63
C ARG A 41 2.79 -27.50 3.92
N LEU A 42 3.63 -26.84 3.12
CA LEU A 42 4.80 -27.46 2.48
C LEU A 42 6.04 -27.45 3.38
N ALA A 43 6.00 -26.70 4.47
CA ALA A 43 7.13 -26.54 5.37
C ALA A 43 7.24 -27.72 6.35
N VAL A 44 8.47 -28.12 6.65
CA VAL A 44 8.76 -29.07 7.74
C VAL A 44 9.28 -28.37 8.99
N ASP A 45 9.77 -27.15 8.85
CA ASP A 45 10.30 -26.31 9.93
C ASP A 45 10.23 -24.83 9.52
N PHE A 46 10.34 -23.92 10.49
CA PHE A 46 10.38 -22.49 10.24
C PHE A 46 11.41 -21.80 11.15
N ALA A 47 11.98 -20.70 10.67
CA ALA A 47 12.92 -19.91 11.45
C ALA A 47 12.65 -18.40 11.29
N PRO A 48 12.64 -17.61 12.38
CA PRO A 48 12.62 -16.16 12.29
C PRO A 48 13.93 -15.65 11.68
N LYS A 49 13.87 -14.50 11.03
CA LYS A 49 15.07 -13.82 10.55
C LYS A 49 15.83 -13.22 11.75
N ARG A 50 16.99 -13.78 12.08
CA ARG A 50 17.90 -13.18 13.07
C ARG A 50 18.52 -11.88 12.51
N ASN A 51 18.65 -10.86 13.34
CA ASN A 51 19.40 -9.60 13.10
C ASN A 51 18.82 -8.61 12.07
N VAL A 52 17.50 -8.43 11.95
CA VAL A 52 16.93 -7.33 11.15
C VAL A 52 15.91 -6.55 11.98
N LYS A 53 15.87 -5.22 11.78
CA LYS A 53 14.78 -4.34 12.25
C LYS A 53 13.37 -4.76 11.78
N ALA A 54 13.26 -5.78 10.93
CA ALA A 54 12.01 -6.38 10.44
C ALA A 54 11.70 -7.61 11.28
N THR A 55 11.10 -7.39 12.45
CA THR A 55 10.68 -8.41 13.43
C THR A 55 9.58 -9.36 12.92
N GLU A 56 9.13 -9.22 11.67
CA GLU A 56 7.98 -9.93 11.10
C GLU A 56 8.31 -10.80 9.86
N ALA A 57 9.57 -11.22 9.71
CA ALA A 57 10.00 -12.08 8.60
C ALA A 57 10.39 -13.49 9.06
N TRP A 58 9.81 -14.49 8.39
CA TRP A 58 9.99 -15.92 8.65
C TRP A 58 10.50 -16.62 7.40
N THR A 59 11.28 -17.68 7.59
CA THR A 59 11.70 -18.58 6.52
C THR A 59 11.12 -19.96 6.79
N LEU A 60 10.28 -20.44 5.87
CA LEU A 60 9.79 -21.80 5.82
C LEU A 60 10.86 -22.70 5.19
N ARG A 61 11.23 -23.77 5.88
CA ARG A 61 12.15 -24.80 5.39
C ARG A 61 11.34 -25.93 4.78
N LEU A 62 11.67 -26.32 3.55
CA LEU A 62 10.93 -27.33 2.77
C LEU A 62 11.47 -28.76 2.97
N LEU A 63 12.66 -28.89 3.55
CA LEU A 63 13.34 -30.14 3.89
C LEU A 63 13.93 -30.03 5.29
N PRO A 64 14.09 -31.14 6.02
CA PRO A 64 14.70 -31.12 7.34
C PRO A 64 16.21 -30.87 7.23
N ASN A 65 16.82 -30.34 8.30
CA ASN A 65 18.21 -29.85 8.27
C ASN A 65 19.25 -30.96 8.00
N ASP A 66 18.92 -32.21 8.31
CA ASP A 66 19.73 -33.41 8.10
C ASP A 66 19.57 -34.00 6.68
N HIS A 67 18.60 -33.53 5.90
CA HIS A 67 18.41 -33.99 4.53
C HIS A 67 19.61 -33.58 3.66
N PRO A 68 20.22 -34.48 2.85
CA PRO A 68 21.42 -34.17 2.07
C PRO A 68 21.28 -32.97 1.12
N ALA A 69 20.07 -32.79 0.55
CA ALA A 69 19.75 -31.67 -0.34
C ALA A 69 19.42 -30.35 0.39
N PHE A 70 19.31 -30.33 1.73
CA PHE A 70 18.84 -29.17 2.51
C PHE A 70 19.60 -27.88 2.15
N ALA A 71 20.93 -27.95 2.12
CA ALA A 71 21.78 -26.80 1.83
C ALA A 71 21.60 -26.24 0.40
N PHE A 72 21.08 -27.05 -0.53
CA PHE A 72 20.88 -26.71 -1.94
C PHE A 72 19.42 -26.38 -2.29
N THR A 73 18.50 -26.63 -1.37
CA THR A 73 17.07 -26.33 -1.50
C THR A 73 16.74 -24.98 -0.86
N PRO A 74 16.10 -24.05 -1.58
CA PRO A 74 15.73 -22.77 -0.98
C PRO A 74 14.59 -22.95 0.03
N GLY A 75 14.65 -22.17 1.10
CA GLY A 75 13.47 -21.92 1.91
C GLY A 75 12.56 -20.90 1.22
N ILE A 76 11.34 -20.77 1.73
CA ILE A 76 10.40 -19.71 1.33
C ILE A 76 10.40 -18.66 2.43
N ARG A 77 10.85 -17.44 2.09
CA ARG A 77 10.76 -16.29 2.97
C ARG A 77 9.41 -15.63 2.82
N ILE A 78 8.75 -15.41 3.95
CA ILE A 78 7.53 -14.62 4.08
C ILE A 78 7.85 -13.46 5.02
N GLN A 79 7.68 -12.23 4.54
CA GLN A 79 7.74 -11.04 5.37
C GLN A 79 6.33 -10.46 5.44
N HIS A 80 5.73 -10.53 6.62
CA HIS A 80 4.46 -9.87 6.87
C HIS A 80 4.66 -8.34 6.82
N VAL A 81 3.66 -7.65 6.28
CA VAL A 81 3.64 -6.18 6.18
C VAL A 81 2.39 -5.66 6.87
N ASP A 82 1.24 -6.23 6.52
CA ASP A 82 -0.05 -5.95 7.13
C ASP A 82 -1.03 -7.10 6.85
N ALA A 83 -2.24 -7.01 7.40
CA ALA A 83 -3.28 -8.06 7.30
C ALA A 83 -3.67 -8.46 5.86
N ARG A 84 -3.33 -7.66 4.85
CA ARG A 84 -3.63 -7.87 3.43
C ARG A 84 -2.40 -8.21 2.60
N LYS A 85 -1.19 -8.07 3.13
CA LYS A 85 0.04 -8.07 2.34
C LYS A 85 1.19 -8.80 3.03
N SER A 86 1.80 -9.71 2.27
CA SER A 86 3.08 -10.33 2.61
C SER A 86 4.02 -10.33 1.41
N PHE A 87 5.31 -10.11 1.64
CA PHE A 87 6.33 -10.32 0.62
C PHE A 87 6.82 -11.76 0.67
N ILE A 88 6.69 -12.46 -0.46
CA ILE A 88 7.04 -13.88 -0.58
C ILE A 88 8.20 -14.03 -1.56
N SER A 89 9.23 -14.78 -1.18
CA SER A 89 10.35 -15.07 -2.07
C SER A 89 11.11 -16.31 -1.66
N PHE A 90 11.76 -17.00 -2.60
CA PHE A 90 12.78 -18.00 -2.27
C PHE A 90 13.99 -17.35 -1.58
N THR A 91 14.63 -18.08 -0.67
CA THR A 91 15.93 -17.72 -0.10
C THR A 91 17.08 -18.12 -1.03
N GLY A 92 18.30 -17.67 -0.72
CA GLY A 92 19.50 -18.21 -1.35
C GLY A 92 19.82 -19.61 -0.84
N THR A 93 20.66 -20.34 -1.59
CA THR A 93 21.14 -21.69 -1.26
C THR A 93 22.66 -21.74 -1.33
N LYS A 94 23.28 -22.79 -0.78
CA LYS A 94 24.72 -23.03 -0.89
C LYS A 94 25.08 -23.30 -2.35
N GLY A 95 26.16 -22.68 -2.84
CA GLY A 95 26.69 -22.90 -4.19
C GLY A 95 26.00 -22.10 -5.32
N LYS A 96 24.80 -21.55 -5.12
CA LYS A 96 24.14 -20.64 -6.08
C LYS A 96 23.36 -19.53 -5.38
N ARG A 97 23.75 -18.27 -5.58
CA ARG A 97 22.80 -17.15 -5.46
C ARG A 97 21.92 -17.17 -6.70
N ARG A 98 20.78 -17.87 -6.65
CA ARG A 98 19.79 -17.78 -7.74
C ARG A 98 19.28 -16.33 -7.81
N SER A 99 19.41 -15.71 -8.98
CA SER A 99 18.86 -14.36 -9.24
C SER A 99 17.34 -14.36 -9.16
N PHE A 100 16.71 -15.47 -9.57
CA PHE A 100 15.28 -15.66 -9.50
C PHE A 100 14.82 -15.92 -8.06
N ARG A 101 13.89 -15.08 -7.59
CA ARG A 101 13.36 -15.10 -6.22
C ARG A 101 11.95 -15.71 -6.13
N GLY A 102 11.49 -16.35 -7.21
CA GLY A 102 10.13 -16.88 -7.33
C GLY A 102 9.14 -15.84 -7.89
N ALA A 103 8.03 -16.36 -8.43
CA ALA A 103 6.90 -15.59 -8.93
C ALA A 103 5.66 -15.96 -8.11
N PHE A 104 5.56 -15.44 -6.88
CA PHE A 104 4.44 -15.72 -5.97
C PHE A 104 3.36 -14.65 -6.12
N VAL A 105 2.14 -15.04 -6.47
CA VAL A 105 0.98 -14.16 -6.60
C VAL A 105 -0.06 -14.57 -5.57
N ASP A 106 -0.15 -13.80 -4.48
CA ASP A 106 -1.22 -13.94 -3.51
C ASP A 106 -2.44 -13.17 -4.02
N LEU A 107 -3.48 -13.89 -4.43
CA LEU A 107 -4.71 -13.31 -4.96
C LEU A 107 -5.46 -12.47 -3.93
N LYS A 108 -5.28 -12.72 -2.63
CA LYS A 108 -5.84 -11.85 -1.59
C LYS A 108 -5.26 -10.44 -1.71
N THR A 109 -3.94 -10.33 -1.87
CA THR A 109 -3.24 -9.06 -2.06
C THR A 109 -3.48 -8.49 -3.47
N PHE A 110 -3.39 -9.32 -4.51
CA PHE A 110 -3.45 -8.86 -5.88
C PHE A 110 -4.86 -8.36 -6.25
N THR A 111 -5.91 -9.07 -5.86
CA THR A 111 -7.30 -8.60 -6.03
C THR A 111 -7.49 -7.26 -5.32
N ALA A 112 -7.04 -7.15 -4.06
CA ALA A 112 -7.16 -5.91 -3.31
C ALA A 112 -6.39 -4.74 -3.94
N ALA A 113 -5.26 -5.01 -4.59
CA ALA A 113 -4.52 -4.00 -5.32
C ALA A 113 -5.30 -3.46 -6.53
N LEU A 114 -6.02 -4.34 -7.23
CA LEU A 114 -6.82 -4.01 -8.42
C LEU A 114 -8.17 -3.36 -8.09
N THR A 115 -8.81 -3.75 -6.98
CA THR A 115 -10.14 -3.25 -6.58
C THR A 115 -10.10 -2.13 -5.55
N GLY A 116 -8.98 -1.95 -4.85
CA GLY A 116 -8.84 -0.98 -3.76
C GLY A 116 -9.45 -1.43 -2.42
N SER A 117 -9.98 -2.65 -2.32
CA SER A 117 -10.61 -3.17 -1.09
C SER A 117 -10.27 -4.63 -0.81
N GLY A 118 -10.43 -5.06 0.44
CA GLY A 118 -10.10 -6.44 0.85
C GLY A 118 -11.23 -7.41 0.52
N HIS A 119 -10.88 -8.61 0.02
CA HIS A 119 -11.84 -9.65 -0.34
C HIS A 119 -11.52 -11.00 0.33
N SER A 120 -12.56 -11.83 0.48
CA SER A 120 -12.41 -13.27 0.64
C SER A 120 -12.37 -13.91 -0.76
N LEU A 121 -12.03 -15.20 -0.87
CA LEU A 121 -12.06 -15.89 -2.18
C LEU A 121 -13.45 -15.79 -2.83
N LYS A 122 -14.51 -15.93 -2.02
CA LYS A 122 -15.90 -15.80 -2.47
C LYS A 122 -16.18 -14.40 -3.03
N SER A 123 -15.95 -13.35 -2.24
CA SER A 123 -16.29 -11.99 -2.68
C SER A 123 -15.37 -11.48 -3.78
N ALA A 124 -14.13 -11.98 -3.87
CA ALA A 124 -13.25 -11.72 -5.01
C ALA A 124 -13.79 -12.35 -6.30
N GLY A 125 -14.23 -13.60 -6.23
CA GLY A 125 -14.88 -14.29 -7.35
C GLY A 125 -16.14 -13.58 -7.84
N GLU A 126 -16.97 -13.10 -6.92
CA GLU A 126 -18.18 -12.32 -7.23
C GLU A 126 -17.85 -10.98 -7.91
N VAL A 127 -16.94 -10.19 -7.32
CA VAL A 127 -16.57 -8.85 -7.86
C VAL A 127 -15.92 -8.93 -9.23
N LEU A 128 -15.13 -9.97 -9.50
CA LEU A 128 -14.50 -10.19 -10.81
C LEU A 128 -15.31 -11.11 -11.73
N SER A 129 -16.57 -11.42 -11.36
CA SER A 129 -17.51 -12.20 -12.16
C SER A 129 -16.93 -13.54 -12.63
N CYS A 130 -16.36 -14.31 -11.70
CA CYS A 130 -16.00 -15.71 -11.92
C CYS A 130 -17.27 -16.55 -12.11
N SER A 131 -17.23 -17.49 -13.03
CA SER A 131 -18.28 -18.46 -13.30
C SER A 131 -18.42 -19.46 -12.16
N ARG A 132 -17.29 -19.89 -11.58
CA ARG A 132 -17.28 -20.76 -10.41
C ARG A 132 -17.64 -20.00 -9.15
N LYS A 133 -18.30 -20.70 -8.23
CA LYS A 133 -18.69 -20.16 -6.93
C LYS A 133 -18.05 -20.97 -5.83
N LYS A 134 -17.67 -20.28 -4.76
CA LYS A 134 -17.17 -20.93 -3.55
C LYS A 134 -18.30 -21.77 -2.94
N THR A 135 -18.00 -23.03 -2.63
CA THR A 135 -18.89 -23.96 -1.93
C THR A 135 -18.66 -23.84 -0.42
N GLU A 136 -19.30 -24.68 0.39
CA GLU A 136 -19.10 -24.74 1.85
C GLU A 136 -18.65 -26.14 2.26
N ALA A 137 -17.89 -26.23 3.35
CA ALA A 137 -17.42 -27.48 3.93
C ALA A 137 -17.30 -27.36 5.46
N ASP A 138 -17.48 -28.49 6.16
CA ASP A 138 -17.23 -28.57 7.60
C ASP A 138 -15.74 -28.80 7.88
N TYR A 139 -15.04 -27.74 8.29
CA TYR A 139 -13.61 -27.80 8.62
C TYR A 139 -13.28 -28.63 9.87
N ARG A 140 -14.28 -29.03 10.67
CA ARG A 140 -14.11 -29.91 11.84
C ARG A 140 -14.44 -31.36 11.54
N GLY A 141 -15.00 -31.62 10.36
CA GLY A 141 -15.41 -32.93 9.91
C GLY A 141 -14.25 -33.82 9.49
N LYS A 142 -14.57 -35.06 9.12
CA LYS A 142 -13.62 -35.99 8.50
C LYS A 142 -13.32 -35.54 7.07
N VAL A 143 -12.15 -35.90 6.56
CA VAL A 143 -11.83 -35.75 5.13
C VAL A 143 -12.63 -36.79 4.35
N THR A 144 -13.69 -36.34 3.68
CA THR A 144 -14.55 -37.16 2.80
C THR A 144 -14.31 -36.81 1.33
N ALA A 145 -14.92 -37.56 0.40
CA ALA A 145 -14.86 -37.24 -1.02
C ALA A 145 -15.45 -35.85 -1.32
N GLU A 146 -16.56 -35.48 -0.65
CA GLU A 146 -17.19 -34.17 -0.78
C GLU A 146 -16.28 -33.05 -0.25
N TYR A 147 -15.52 -33.31 0.82
CA TYR A 147 -14.53 -32.36 1.33
C TYR A 147 -13.38 -32.15 0.33
N LEU A 148 -12.92 -33.22 -0.33
CA LEU A 148 -11.90 -33.12 -1.37
C LEU A 148 -12.42 -32.37 -2.61
N ASP A 149 -13.66 -32.64 -3.03
CA ASP A 149 -14.31 -31.91 -4.12
C ASP A 149 -14.44 -30.41 -3.79
N TYR A 150 -14.76 -30.06 -2.55
CA TYR A 150 -14.71 -28.68 -2.05
C TYR A 150 -13.33 -28.06 -2.21
N CYS A 151 -12.27 -28.75 -1.76
CA CYS A 151 -10.89 -28.25 -1.85
C CYS A 151 -10.47 -28.03 -3.31
N LEU A 152 -10.82 -28.95 -4.22
CA LEU A 152 -10.54 -28.78 -5.65
C LEU A 152 -11.33 -27.64 -6.27
N ASN A 153 -12.61 -27.46 -5.91
CA ASN A 153 -13.39 -26.32 -6.39
C ASN A 153 -12.76 -24.98 -5.98
N ASP A 154 -12.21 -24.89 -4.76
CA ASP A 154 -11.47 -23.71 -4.31
C ASP A 154 -10.20 -23.45 -5.14
N VAL A 155 -9.48 -24.51 -5.53
CA VAL A 155 -8.29 -24.41 -6.40
C VAL A 155 -8.70 -23.96 -7.81
N ASP A 156 -9.75 -24.56 -8.38
CA ASP A 156 -10.28 -24.17 -9.69
C ASP A 156 -10.76 -22.71 -9.71
N LEU A 157 -11.49 -22.30 -8.66
CA LEU A 157 -11.92 -20.91 -8.50
C LEU A 157 -10.73 -19.96 -8.34
N THR A 158 -9.67 -20.37 -7.64
CA THR A 158 -8.43 -19.59 -7.51
C THR A 158 -7.76 -19.42 -8.87
N ALA A 159 -7.72 -20.45 -9.70
CA ALA A 159 -7.18 -20.37 -11.06
C ALA A 159 -8.00 -19.42 -11.94
N GLU A 160 -9.33 -19.56 -11.97
CA GLU A 160 -10.22 -18.67 -12.71
C GLU A 160 -10.08 -17.21 -12.24
N LEU A 161 -10.04 -16.99 -10.92
CA LEU A 161 -9.86 -15.66 -10.34
C LEU A 161 -8.53 -15.03 -10.76
N TYR A 162 -7.46 -15.82 -10.85
CA TYR A 162 -6.17 -15.34 -11.34
C TYR A 162 -6.24 -14.88 -12.79
N GLU A 163 -6.92 -15.62 -13.66
CA GLU A 163 -7.13 -15.22 -15.06
C GLU A 163 -7.91 -13.91 -15.18
N LYS A 164 -8.97 -13.74 -14.38
CA LYS A 164 -9.73 -12.48 -14.31
C LYS A 164 -8.88 -11.32 -13.79
N CYS A 165 -8.11 -11.53 -12.72
CA CYS A 165 -7.16 -10.55 -12.20
C CYS A 165 -6.12 -10.16 -13.26
N LEU A 166 -5.58 -11.13 -14.01
CA LEU A 166 -4.62 -10.88 -15.08
C LEU A 166 -5.24 -10.07 -16.22
N ALA A 167 -6.46 -10.42 -16.65
CA ALA A 167 -7.17 -9.68 -17.68
C ALA A 167 -7.33 -8.21 -17.28
N ARG A 168 -7.82 -7.96 -16.06
CA ARG A 168 -7.94 -6.60 -15.51
C ARG A 168 -6.59 -5.90 -15.37
N TYR A 169 -5.54 -6.61 -14.95
CA TYR A 169 -4.21 -6.03 -14.79
C TYR A 169 -3.59 -5.59 -16.13
N ARG A 170 -3.84 -6.32 -17.22
CA ARG A 170 -3.36 -5.97 -18.57
C ARG A 170 -3.91 -4.62 -19.05
N GLU A 171 -5.08 -4.20 -18.59
CA GLU A 171 -5.66 -2.89 -18.93
C GLU A 171 -4.81 -1.71 -18.43
N PHE A 172 -4.00 -1.91 -17.39
CA PHE A 172 -3.09 -0.87 -16.89
C PHE A 172 -1.85 -0.67 -17.77
N ASN A 173 -1.55 -1.62 -18.68
CA ASN A 173 -0.40 -1.60 -19.58
C ASN A 173 0.95 -1.34 -18.85
N LEU A 174 1.18 -2.09 -17.76
CA LEU A 174 2.36 -1.95 -16.91
C LEU A 174 3.36 -3.09 -17.16
N PRO A 175 4.67 -2.82 -17.13
CA PRO A 175 5.70 -3.83 -17.33
C PRO A 175 5.94 -4.73 -16.10
N GLU A 176 5.47 -4.31 -14.92
CA GLU A 176 5.65 -5.07 -13.69
C GLU A 176 4.99 -6.45 -13.73
N HIS A 177 5.65 -7.44 -13.14
CA HIS A 177 5.03 -8.76 -12.96
C HIS A 177 3.98 -8.69 -11.83
N PRO A 178 2.83 -9.39 -11.93
CA PRO A 178 1.79 -9.41 -10.88
C PRO A 178 2.30 -9.73 -9.47
N SER A 179 3.35 -10.56 -9.34
CA SER A 179 4.00 -10.87 -8.05
C SER A 179 4.70 -9.67 -7.38
N ARG A 180 4.73 -8.52 -8.06
CA ARG A 180 5.28 -7.24 -7.57
C ARG A 180 4.20 -6.18 -7.35
N VAL A 181 2.93 -6.53 -7.53
CA VAL A 181 1.78 -5.64 -7.32
C VAL A 181 1.17 -5.97 -5.97
N PHE A 182 1.32 -5.04 -5.02
CA PHE A 182 0.92 -5.29 -3.62
C PHE A 182 -0.17 -4.37 -3.09
N SER A 183 -0.55 -3.35 -3.86
CA SER A 183 -1.56 -2.35 -3.51
C SER A 183 -1.88 -1.48 -4.72
N SER A 184 -2.97 -0.71 -4.68
CA SER A 184 -3.27 0.29 -5.71
C SER A 184 -2.15 1.34 -5.84
N ALA A 185 -1.49 1.68 -4.74
CA ALA A 185 -0.29 2.53 -4.77
C ALA A 185 0.89 1.89 -5.53
N SER A 186 1.00 0.55 -5.54
CA SER A 186 2.02 -0.15 -6.32
C SER A 186 1.77 0.01 -7.82
N LEU A 187 0.50 -0.01 -8.25
CA LEU A 187 0.09 0.28 -9.63
C LEU A 187 0.43 1.73 -10.01
N GLY A 188 0.10 2.69 -9.16
CA GLY A 188 0.46 4.10 -9.39
C GLY A 188 1.97 4.32 -9.53
N LYS A 189 2.77 3.71 -8.63
CA LYS A 189 4.24 3.78 -8.71
C LYS A 189 4.80 3.11 -9.96
N ALA A 190 4.23 1.99 -10.37
CA ALA A 190 4.57 1.32 -11.63
C ALA A 190 4.24 2.21 -12.84
N ALA A 191 3.08 2.84 -12.83
CA ALA A 191 2.64 3.76 -13.87
C ALA A 191 3.56 4.99 -14.01
N PHE A 192 4.09 5.51 -12.89
CA PHE A 192 5.10 6.57 -12.92
C PHE A 192 6.44 6.09 -13.48
N ARG A 193 6.95 4.93 -13.00
CA ARG A 193 8.20 4.36 -13.52
C ARG A 193 8.14 4.04 -15.01
N ALA A 194 7.04 3.47 -15.48
CA ALA A 194 6.82 3.16 -16.89
C ALA A 194 6.86 4.41 -17.78
N ARG A 195 6.57 5.59 -17.22
CA ARG A 195 6.65 6.89 -17.89
C ARG A 195 7.98 7.63 -17.65
N GLY A 196 8.96 7.00 -17.01
CA GLY A 196 10.25 7.63 -16.72
C GLY A 196 10.20 8.71 -15.66
N VAL A 197 9.13 8.78 -14.86
CA VAL A 197 9.02 9.74 -13.75
C VAL A 197 9.98 9.32 -12.63
N VAL A 198 10.93 10.19 -12.32
CA VAL A 198 11.90 10.03 -11.24
C VAL A 198 11.64 11.10 -10.20
N PRO A 199 11.53 10.76 -8.90
CA PRO A 199 11.34 11.76 -7.85
C PRO A 199 12.47 12.82 -7.88
N PRO A 200 12.15 14.11 -7.69
CA PRO A 200 13.17 15.16 -7.65
C PRO A 200 14.09 14.94 -6.45
N LYS A 201 15.37 15.30 -6.62
CA LYS A 201 16.31 15.34 -5.50
C LYS A 201 16.15 16.65 -4.74
N ILE A 202 15.83 16.57 -3.45
CA ILE A 202 15.92 17.68 -2.50
C ILE A 202 17.30 17.60 -1.86
N GLU A 203 18.19 18.54 -2.19
CA GLU A 203 19.56 18.51 -1.67
C GLU A 203 19.65 19.10 -0.25
N ASP A 204 18.79 20.08 0.04
CA ASP A 204 18.71 20.71 1.35
C ASP A 204 17.82 19.88 2.29
N GLN A 205 18.47 19.13 3.18
CA GLN A 205 17.78 18.31 4.19
C GLN A 205 16.96 19.16 5.17
N ARG A 206 17.33 20.43 5.41
CA ARG A 206 16.56 21.32 6.27
C ARG A 206 15.27 21.73 5.57
N LEU A 207 15.34 22.04 4.28
CA LEU A 207 14.15 22.29 3.46
C LEU A 207 13.24 21.07 3.45
N GLU A 208 13.78 19.88 3.17
CA GLU A 208 13.00 18.62 3.21
C GLU A 208 12.30 18.44 4.56
N GLY A 209 13.04 18.59 5.66
CA GLY A 209 12.50 18.48 7.01
C GLY A 209 11.39 19.50 7.30
N ARG A 210 11.56 20.76 6.87
CA ARG A 210 10.55 21.80 7.05
C ARG A 210 9.31 21.58 6.19
N THR A 211 9.47 21.15 4.93
CA THR A 211 8.34 20.77 4.07
C THR A 211 7.56 19.58 4.67
N MET A 212 8.26 18.58 5.19
CA MET A 212 7.62 17.44 5.87
C MET A 212 6.90 17.86 7.16
N ALA A 213 7.44 18.83 7.90
CA ALA A 213 6.79 19.40 9.07
C ALA A 213 5.51 20.17 8.71
N ALA A 214 5.53 20.94 7.61
CA ALA A 214 4.39 21.69 7.08
C ALA A 214 3.32 20.82 6.39
N PHE A 215 3.59 19.53 6.13
CA PHE A 215 2.63 18.66 5.48
C PHE A 215 1.50 18.26 6.43
N TYR A 216 0.28 18.75 6.26
CA TYR A 216 -0.89 18.29 7.02
C TYR A 216 -1.85 17.48 6.12
N ALA A 217 -2.41 16.40 6.68
CA ALA A 217 -3.37 15.54 5.99
C ALA A 217 -4.79 16.14 6.04
N GLY A 218 -5.80 15.32 5.73
CA GLY A 218 -7.21 15.73 5.73
C GLY A 218 -7.65 16.39 7.04
N LYS A 219 -8.42 17.47 6.92
CA LYS A 219 -9.01 18.21 8.03
C LYS A 219 -10.22 17.45 8.58
N VAL A 220 -10.23 17.20 9.88
CA VAL A 220 -11.36 16.63 10.62
C VAL A 220 -11.66 17.55 11.80
N GLU A 221 -12.92 17.93 11.97
CA GLU A 221 -13.37 18.77 13.08
C GLU A 221 -14.64 18.20 13.70
N CYS A 222 -14.76 18.33 15.02
CA CYS A 222 -15.96 17.98 15.75
C CYS A 222 -16.54 19.25 16.39
N ARG A 223 -17.46 19.91 15.70
CA ARG A 223 -18.01 21.22 16.13
C ARG A 223 -19.28 21.12 16.98
N VAL A 224 -20.07 20.06 16.79
CA VAL A 224 -21.34 19.84 17.49
C VAL A 224 -21.29 18.45 18.13
N VAL A 225 -21.37 18.40 19.46
CA VAL A 225 -21.31 17.16 20.25
C VAL A 225 -22.50 17.10 21.19
N GLY A 226 -23.15 15.94 21.27
CA GLY A 226 -24.25 15.71 22.21
C GLY A 226 -25.52 16.53 21.94
N LYS A 227 -25.67 17.06 20.71
CA LYS A 227 -26.85 17.81 20.28
C LYS A 227 -27.44 17.21 19.02
N GLU A 228 -28.76 17.12 18.97
CA GLU A 228 -29.52 16.73 17.77
C GLU A 228 -29.42 17.86 16.72
N VAL A 229 -29.13 17.49 15.48
CA VAL A 229 -29.17 18.39 14.32
C VAL A 229 -30.19 17.80 13.35
N ARG A 230 -31.32 18.49 13.16
CA ARG A 230 -32.48 17.95 12.44
C ARG A 230 -32.33 18.00 10.92
N ASP A 231 -31.72 19.06 10.42
CA ASP A 231 -31.56 19.30 8.98
C ASP A 231 -30.09 19.20 8.61
N VAL A 232 -29.69 18.07 8.02
CA VAL A 232 -28.31 17.80 7.62
C VAL A 232 -28.24 17.58 6.12
N ALA A 233 -27.47 18.40 5.43
CA ALA A 233 -27.03 18.15 4.06
C ALA A 233 -25.59 17.64 4.08
N VAL A 234 -25.34 16.52 3.40
CA VAL A 234 -23.98 16.00 3.20
C VAL A 234 -23.46 16.54 1.87
N LEU A 235 -22.37 17.31 1.94
CA LEU A 235 -21.68 17.85 0.78
C LEU A 235 -20.28 17.24 0.72
N ASP A 236 -19.86 16.85 -0.48
CA ASP A 236 -18.53 16.26 -0.70
C ASP A 236 -17.92 16.75 -2.02
N PHE A 237 -16.60 16.84 -2.07
CA PHE A 237 -15.85 17.19 -3.26
C PHE A 237 -15.56 15.94 -4.08
N THR A 238 -16.04 15.91 -5.32
CA THR A 238 -15.69 14.83 -6.24
C THR A 238 -14.19 14.85 -6.54
N SER A 239 -13.48 13.77 -6.22
CA SER A 239 -12.05 13.61 -6.50
C SER A 239 -11.20 14.78 -6.01
N GLN A 240 -11.38 15.21 -4.76
CA GLN A 240 -10.73 16.41 -4.21
C GLN A 240 -9.21 16.47 -4.47
N TYR A 241 -8.46 15.42 -4.11
CA TYR A 241 -7.00 15.42 -4.27
C TYR A 241 -6.54 15.47 -5.74
N PRO A 242 -7.07 14.64 -6.67
CA PRO A 242 -6.79 14.83 -8.10
C PRO A 242 -7.12 16.22 -8.62
N SER A 243 -8.26 16.78 -8.21
CA SER A 243 -8.67 18.13 -8.62
C SER A 243 -7.67 19.19 -8.12
N LEU A 244 -7.27 19.13 -6.84
CA LEU A 244 -6.26 20.02 -6.27
C LEU A 244 -4.90 19.85 -6.94
N PHE A 245 -4.49 18.62 -7.23
CA PHE A 245 -3.24 18.32 -7.94
C PHE A 245 -3.17 19.07 -9.28
N CYS A 246 -4.25 19.03 -10.07
CA CYS A 246 -4.35 19.75 -11.33
C CYS A 246 -4.48 21.27 -11.14
N LEU A 247 -5.29 21.74 -10.19
CA LEU A 247 -5.53 23.17 -9.94
C LEU A 247 -4.25 23.89 -9.50
N LEU A 248 -3.44 23.23 -8.67
CA LEU A 248 -2.17 23.76 -8.16
C LEU A 248 -1.00 23.57 -9.15
N GLY A 249 -1.22 22.86 -10.27
CA GLY A 249 -0.17 22.51 -11.22
C GLY A 249 0.95 21.68 -10.59
N ALA A 250 0.61 20.75 -9.70
CA ALA A 250 1.56 19.96 -8.90
C ALA A 250 2.41 18.99 -9.74
N GLU A 251 1.98 18.68 -10.97
CA GLU A 251 2.71 17.82 -11.91
C GLU A 251 4.13 18.33 -12.22
N ARG A 252 4.36 19.64 -12.09
CA ARG A 252 5.69 20.25 -12.25
C ARG A 252 6.73 19.61 -11.34
N PHE A 253 6.34 19.17 -10.14
CA PHE A 253 7.27 18.55 -9.19
C PHE A 253 7.59 17.10 -9.53
N LEU A 254 6.73 16.42 -10.28
CA LEU A 254 6.98 15.03 -10.70
C LEU A 254 8.04 14.95 -11.81
N THR A 255 8.24 16.03 -12.56
CA THR A 255 9.16 16.09 -13.71
C THR A 255 10.38 16.97 -13.46
N ALA A 256 10.43 17.67 -12.32
CA ALA A 256 11.55 18.52 -11.96
C ALA A 256 12.82 17.69 -11.73
N GLY A 257 13.94 18.08 -12.35
CA GLY A 257 15.24 17.47 -12.08
C GLY A 257 15.84 17.91 -10.74
N ARG A 258 15.53 19.14 -10.31
CA ARG A 258 16.03 19.76 -9.08
C ARG A 258 15.00 20.75 -8.55
N MET A 259 14.99 20.96 -7.23
CA MET A 259 14.24 22.01 -6.57
C MET A 259 15.19 22.91 -5.78
N GLU A 260 15.08 24.21 -5.99
CA GLU A 260 15.90 25.23 -5.32
C GLU A 260 14.99 26.23 -4.61
N PRO A 261 15.24 26.53 -3.33
CA PRO A 261 14.45 27.51 -2.61
C PRO A 261 14.77 28.92 -3.11
N ARG A 262 13.74 29.75 -3.21
CA ARG A 262 13.84 31.18 -3.44
C ARG A 262 13.13 31.90 -2.31
N ASP A 263 13.74 32.95 -1.79
CA ASP A 263 13.06 33.85 -0.86
C ASP A 263 11.97 34.61 -1.62
N THR A 264 10.72 34.39 -1.20
CA THR A 264 9.52 35.04 -1.74
C THR A 264 8.73 35.74 -0.63
N THR A 265 9.40 36.13 0.46
CA THR A 265 8.73 36.63 1.67
C THR A 265 7.88 37.87 1.38
N GLU A 266 8.43 38.83 0.63
CA GLU A 266 7.74 40.09 0.35
C GLU A 266 6.61 39.89 -0.67
N GLU A 267 6.82 39.06 -1.68
CA GLU A 267 5.78 38.68 -2.62
C GLU A 267 4.61 37.98 -1.93
N VAL A 268 4.89 37.09 -0.96
CA VAL A 268 3.86 36.40 -0.16
C VAL A 268 3.09 37.39 0.71
N ARG A 269 3.76 38.33 1.35
CA ARG A 269 3.11 39.38 2.17
C ARG A 269 2.17 40.24 1.33
N GLN A 270 2.60 40.68 0.14
CA GLN A 270 1.78 41.47 -0.77
C GLN A 270 0.59 40.66 -1.32
N PHE A 271 0.82 39.39 -1.67
CA PHE A 271 -0.24 38.49 -2.10
C PHE A 271 -1.28 38.32 -1.00
N LEU A 272 -0.86 38.00 0.23
CA LEU A 272 -1.76 37.86 1.37
C LEU A 272 -2.50 39.16 1.68
N ALA A 273 -1.85 40.33 1.64
CA ALA A 273 -2.49 41.61 1.93
C ALA A 273 -3.66 41.91 0.97
N SER A 274 -3.52 41.57 -0.31
CA SER A 274 -4.55 41.81 -1.34
C SER A 274 -5.61 40.71 -1.45
N LEU A 275 -5.37 39.51 -0.90
CA LEU A 275 -6.22 38.34 -1.09
C LEU A 275 -7.57 38.44 -0.35
N THR A 276 -8.67 38.20 -1.07
CA THR A 276 -10.03 38.11 -0.50
C THR A 276 -10.61 36.70 -0.64
N ALA A 277 -11.68 36.39 0.12
CA ALA A 277 -12.39 35.12 -0.02
C ALA A 277 -12.94 34.89 -1.45
N GLY A 278 -13.35 35.96 -2.15
CA GLY A 278 -13.82 35.88 -3.54
C GLY A 278 -12.73 35.52 -4.53
N ASP A 279 -11.46 35.77 -4.21
CA ASP A 279 -10.33 35.36 -5.04
C ASP A 279 -10.05 33.86 -4.96
N LEU A 280 -10.40 33.21 -3.84
CA LEU A 280 -10.27 31.75 -3.70
C LEU A 280 -11.24 30.96 -4.59
N LEU A 281 -12.25 31.62 -5.16
CA LEU A 281 -13.15 31.00 -6.14
C LEU A 281 -12.59 31.05 -7.57
N LYS A 282 -11.44 31.71 -7.78
CA LYS A 282 -10.85 31.92 -9.12
C LYS A 282 -9.70 30.96 -9.34
N TYR A 283 -9.75 30.20 -10.45
CA TYR A 283 -8.68 29.29 -10.87
C TYR A 283 -7.29 29.93 -10.85
N LYS A 284 -7.17 31.17 -11.34
CA LYS A 284 -5.91 31.92 -11.41
C LYS A 284 -5.18 32.06 -10.06
N THR A 285 -5.93 32.07 -8.96
CA THR A 285 -5.38 32.18 -7.62
C THR A 285 -4.62 30.92 -7.24
N TRP A 286 -5.23 29.75 -7.49
CA TRP A 286 -4.65 28.44 -7.19
C TRP A 286 -3.55 28.04 -8.18
N ALA A 287 -3.64 28.46 -9.44
CA ALA A 287 -2.61 28.21 -10.44
C ALA A 287 -1.35 29.07 -10.23
N ASN A 288 -1.41 30.12 -9.39
CA ASN A 288 -0.28 30.99 -9.11
C ASN A 288 0.83 30.20 -8.37
N PRO A 289 2.07 30.14 -8.91
CA PRO A 289 3.17 29.41 -8.29
C PRO A 289 3.48 29.82 -6.84
N ILE A 290 3.12 31.04 -6.44
CA ILE A 290 3.31 31.53 -5.06
C ILE A 290 2.60 30.66 -4.02
N ILE A 291 1.54 29.94 -4.41
CA ILE A 291 0.82 28.99 -3.53
C ILE A 291 1.73 27.88 -2.98
N TRP A 292 2.83 27.56 -3.66
CA TRP A 292 3.81 26.57 -3.20
C TRP A 292 4.85 27.13 -2.22
N SER A 293 4.64 28.33 -1.69
CA SER A 293 5.55 28.92 -0.70
C SER A 293 5.46 28.18 0.64
N LEU A 294 6.63 27.83 1.16
CA LEU A 294 6.82 27.40 2.54
C LEU A 294 7.05 28.63 3.41
N CYS A 295 6.16 28.86 4.36
CA CYS A 295 6.15 30.02 5.23
C CYS A 295 6.64 29.65 6.63
N GLU A 296 7.62 30.39 7.14
CA GLU A 296 7.98 30.39 8.55
C GLU A 296 7.08 31.41 9.26
N VAL A 297 6.14 30.93 10.07
CA VAL A 297 5.08 31.74 10.66
C VAL A 297 5.34 31.96 12.14
N GLU A 298 5.42 33.22 12.53
CA GLU A 298 5.21 33.65 13.91
C GLU A 298 3.70 33.79 14.11
N ALA A 299 3.14 33.07 15.08
CA ALA A 299 1.71 33.02 15.32
C ALA A 299 1.37 33.73 16.64
N ASP A 300 0.29 34.50 16.66
CA ASP A 300 -0.29 35.18 17.81
C ASP A 300 -1.78 34.86 17.94
N GLY A 301 -2.09 33.57 18.13
CA GLY A 301 -3.44 33.08 18.42
C GLY A 301 -4.28 32.73 17.20
N GLU A 302 -3.69 32.72 16.01
CA GLU A 302 -4.34 32.24 14.78
C GLU A 302 -4.69 30.75 14.87
N ILE A 303 -5.71 30.35 14.12
CA ILE A 303 -6.11 28.94 14.04
C ILE A 303 -5.28 28.26 12.95
N LEU A 304 -4.35 27.40 13.36
CA LEU A 304 -3.43 26.68 12.48
C LEU A 304 -3.46 25.18 12.77
N PRO A 305 -3.18 24.32 11.77
CA PRO A 305 -3.09 22.88 11.98
C PRO A 305 -1.82 22.54 12.77
N VAL A 306 -1.95 21.72 13.81
CA VAL A 306 -0.81 21.22 14.59
C VAL A 306 -0.93 19.74 14.86
N ARG A 307 0.22 19.07 14.90
CA ARG A 307 0.31 17.68 15.37
C ARG A 307 0.46 17.66 16.88
N SER A 308 -0.51 17.07 17.57
CA SER A 308 -0.50 16.95 19.02
C SER A 308 -1.19 15.67 19.47
N THR A 309 -0.99 15.30 20.73
CA THR A 309 -1.67 14.18 21.38
C THR A 309 -2.99 14.68 21.95
N TYR A 310 -4.11 14.26 21.34
CA TYR A 310 -5.46 14.63 21.79
C TYR A 310 -6.13 13.52 22.63
N SER A 311 -5.46 12.37 22.76
CA SER A 311 -5.91 11.22 23.54
C SER A 311 -5.20 11.16 24.88
N ALA A 312 -5.95 11.00 25.97
CA ALA A 312 -5.38 10.75 27.29
C ALA A 312 -4.68 9.39 27.41
N LYS A 313 -4.87 8.48 26.44
CA LYS A 313 -4.34 7.11 26.47
C LYS A 313 -2.95 6.97 25.82
N GLY A 314 -2.33 8.08 25.42
CA GLY A 314 -0.99 8.07 24.83
C GLY A 314 -0.94 7.56 23.39
N ASP A 315 -2.03 7.73 22.64
CA ASP A 315 -2.05 7.43 21.21
C ASP A 315 -1.05 8.31 20.44
N ALA A 316 -0.65 7.86 19.25
CA ALA A 316 0.23 8.63 18.37
C ALA A 316 -0.33 10.03 18.11
N PRO A 317 0.53 11.07 18.01
CA PRO A 317 0.08 12.42 17.69
C PRO A 317 -0.75 12.44 16.40
N THR A 318 -1.88 13.15 16.44
CA THR A 318 -2.75 13.38 15.26
C THR A 318 -2.85 14.87 14.97
N ILE A 319 -3.56 15.25 13.92
CA ILE A 319 -3.69 16.63 13.45
C ILE A 319 -4.97 17.24 14.02
N GLY A 320 -4.87 18.47 14.52
CA GLY A 320 -6.03 19.28 14.90
C GLY A 320 -5.78 20.76 14.61
N TRP A 321 -6.86 21.50 14.40
CA TRP A 321 -6.82 22.95 14.18
C TRP A 321 -6.98 23.66 15.52
N ASN A 322 -5.92 24.29 16.01
CA ASN A 322 -5.88 24.93 17.32
C ASN A 322 -5.48 26.40 17.19
N ARG A 323 -5.74 27.16 18.24
CA ARG A 323 -5.09 28.46 18.43
C ARG A 323 -3.61 28.24 18.73
N VAL A 324 -2.74 28.81 17.91
CA VAL A 324 -1.30 28.66 18.01
C VAL A 324 -0.69 30.02 18.35
N SER A 325 0.18 30.03 19.35
CA SER A 325 1.04 31.18 19.64
C SER A 325 2.47 30.70 19.70
N THR A 326 3.38 31.43 19.04
CA THR A 326 4.81 31.18 19.11
C THR A 326 5.46 32.07 20.15
N LYS A 327 6.60 31.64 20.69
CA LYS A 327 7.45 32.55 21.48
C LYS A 327 8.08 33.58 20.55
N GLU A 328 8.50 34.72 21.09
CA GLU A 328 9.22 35.76 20.36
C GLU A 328 10.43 35.17 19.60
N GLY A 329 10.53 35.47 18.31
CA GLY A 329 11.54 34.94 17.39
C GLY A 329 11.40 33.45 17.04
N GLY A 330 10.34 32.78 17.52
CA GLY A 330 10.01 31.41 17.20
C GLY A 330 9.04 31.32 16.03
N THR A 331 9.35 30.46 15.06
CA THR A 331 8.52 30.22 13.87
C THR A 331 8.13 28.76 13.71
N LEU A 332 6.98 28.53 13.08
CA LEU A 332 6.50 27.20 12.68
C LEU A 332 6.31 27.14 11.15
N PRO A 333 6.67 26.02 10.50
CA PRO A 333 6.56 25.91 9.06
C PRO A 333 5.14 25.53 8.62
N TYR A 334 4.61 26.28 7.65
CA TYR A 334 3.31 26.02 7.01
C TYR A 334 3.42 26.21 5.50
N LEU A 335 2.57 25.53 4.72
CA LEU A 335 2.40 25.91 3.32
C LEU A 335 1.42 27.09 3.23
N LEU A 336 1.58 27.94 2.22
CA LEU A 336 0.77 29.15 2.04
C LEU A 336 -0.76 28.90 2.12
N PRO A 337 -1.35 27.78 1.63
CA PRO A 337 -2.77 27.51 1.82
C PRO A 337 -3.23 27.49 3.27
N ASP A 338 -2.42 26.99 4.21
CA ASP A 338 -2.76 26.98 5.64
C ASP A 338 -2.70 28.40 6.22
N VAL A 339 -1.75 29.22 5.77
CA VAL A 339 -1.63 30.63 6.16
C VAL A 339 -2.80 31.46 5.62
N ILE A 340 -3.23 31.20 4.38
CA ILE A 340 -4.43 31.80 3.79
C ILE A 340 -5.67 31.46 4.63
N ALA A 341 -5.81 30.19 5.02
CA ALA A 341 -6.94 29.73 5.82
C ALA A 341 -6.95 30.31 7.24
N ALA A 342 -5.79 30.61 7.81
CA ALA A 342 -5.67 31.26 9.11
C ALA A 342 -5.97 32.77 9.05
N LYS A 343 -5.70 33.40 7.89
CA LYS A 343 -5.90 34.84 7.65
C LYS A 343 -7.36 35.23 7.39
N LEU A 344 -8.12 34.38 6.70
CA LEU A 344 -9.49 34.66 6.25
C LEU A 344 -10.56 34.23 7.26
#